data_AF-A0A497E805-F1
#
_entry.id   AF-A0A497E805-F1
#
_cell.length_a   1.000
_cell.length_b   1.000
_cell.length_c   1.000
_cell.angle_alpha   90.00
_cell.angle_beta   90.00
_cell.angle_gamma   90.00
#
_symmetry.space_group_name_H-M   'P 1'
#
loop_
_entity.id
_entity.type
_entity.pdbx_description
1 polymer ?
#
loop_
_entity_poly.entity_id
_entity_poly.type
_entity_poly.pdbx_seq_one_letter_code
_entity_poly.pdbx_strand_id
1 'polypeptide(L)'
;MWDLLRLLWKGGASSIRELTDQLYPEGSHSEYATVQSLLDRLERKDCVRREKQGRLNVFTATVNRGELVSRRLRETADALCEGSLAPLLSHLVRASDPTPEEADALQRLVERLTEENAPKTESS
;
A
#
# COMPACT_ATOMS: atom_id res chain seq x y z
N MET A 1 2.13 -1.40 -11.25
CA MET A 1 1.33 -2.06 -10.17
C MET A 1 0.90 -1.03 -9.13
N TRP A 2 1.85 -0.30 -8.53
CA TRP A 2 1.57 0.80 -7.61
C TRP A 2 0.70 1.90 -8.26
N ASP A 3 0.94 2.22 -9.53
CA ASP A 3 0.19 3.26 -10.23
C ASP A 3 -1.30 2.91 -10.38
N LEU A 4 -1.63 1.65 -10.67
CA LEU A 4 -3.02 1.19 -10.74
C LEU A 4 -3.75 1.33 -9.41
N LEU A 5 -3.11 0.95 -8.30
CA LEU A 5 -3.71 1.12 -6.98
C LEU A 5 -3.88 2.61 -6.63
N ARG A 6 -2.92 3.47 -7.00
CA ARG A 6 -3.07 4.92 -6.85
C ARG A 6 -4.26 5.47 -7.62
N LEU A 7 -4.45 5.04 -8.87
CA LEU A 7 -5.59 5.44 -9.68
C LEU A 7 -6.91 4.94 -9.07
N LEU A 8 -6.97 3.69 -8.61
CA LEU A 8 -8.15 3.13 -7.96
C LEU A 8 -8.47 3.81 -6.62
N TRP A 9 -7.47 4.22 -5.84
CA TRP A 9 -7.71 4.98 -4.61
C TRP A 9 -8.20 6.41 -4.88
N LYS A 10 -7.74 7.04 -5.96
CA LYS A 10 -8.12 8.42 -6.30
C LYS A 10 -9.46 8.49 -7.04
N GLY A 11 -9.69 7.57 -7.97
CA GLY A 11 -10.84 7.54 -8.87
C GLY A 11 -11.94 6.56 -8.47
N GLY A 12 -11.69 5.67 -7.51
CA GLY A 12 -12.63 4.63 -7.12
C GLY A 12 -12.64 3.45 -8.09
N ALA A 13 -13.79 2.78 -8.21
CA ALA A 13 -13.96 1.64 -9.08
C ALA A 13 -13.72 2.03 -10.55
N SER A 14 -12.90 1.29 -11.29
CA SER A 14 -12.55 1.63 -12.67
C SER A 14 -12.35 0.39 -13.55
N SER A 15 -12.71 0.50 -14.82
CA SER A 15 -12.49 -0.52 -15.83
C SER A 15 -11.03 -0.57 -16.29
N ILE A 16 -10.64 -1.68 -16.92
CA ILE A 16 -9.30 -1.82 -17.53
C ILE A 16 -9.03 -0.68 -18.50
N ARG A 17 -10.02 -0.31 -19.32
CA ARG A 17 -9.88 0.75 -20.33
C ARG A 17 -9.61 2.10 -19.68
N GLU A 18 -10.39 2.49 -18.68
CA GLU A 18 -10.19 3.77 -17.97
C GLU A 18 -8.82 3.82 -17.29
N LEU A 19 -8.36 2.70 -16.72
CA LEU A 19 -7.04 2.60 -16.11
C LEU A 19 -5.91 2.66 -17.15
N THR A 20 -6.10 2.03 -18.32
CA THR A 20 -5.16 2.13 -19.44
C THR A 20 -5.09 3.56 -19.96
N ASP A 21 -6.21 4.21 -20.21
CA ASP A 21 -6.28 5.58 -20.74
C ASP A 21 -5.63 6.60 -19.78
N GLN A 22 -5.74 6.38 -18.47
CA GLN A 22 -5.12 7.23 -17.45
C GLN A 22 -3.61 6.99 -17.28
N LEU A 23 -3.14 5.75 -17.41
CA LEU A 23 -1.71 5.43 -17.27
C LEU A 23 -0.92 5.68 -18.56
N TYR A 24 -1.55 5.42 -19.69
CA TYR A 24 -0.98 5.48 -21.02
C TYR A 24 -1.97 6.24 -21.91
N PRO A 25 -1.95 7.59 -21.88
CA PRO A 25 -2.69 8.38 -22.83
C PRO A 25 -2.30 7.94 -24.25
N GLU A 26 -3.30 7.59 -25.08
CA GLU A 26 -3.10 6.98 -26.41
C GLU A 26 -2.53 5.54 -26.41
N GLY A 27 -2.69 4.83 -25.30
CA GLY A 27 -2.23 3.45 -25.16
C GLY A 27 -2.79 2.52 -26.25
N SER A 28 -1.91 1.68 -26.79
CA SER A 28 -2.25 0.67 -27.78
C SER A 28 -2.81 -0.60 -27.11
N HIS A 29 -3.07 -1.64 -27.91
CA HIS A 29 -3.48 -2.95 -27.39
C HIS A 29 -2.42 -3.57 -26.46
N SER A 30 -1.14 -3.22 -26.62
CA SER A 30 -0.05 -3.71 -25.78
C SER A 30 -0.16 -3.18 -24.34
N GLU A 31 -0.45 -1.89 -24.18
CA GLU A 31 -0.64 -1.25 -22.89
C GLU A 31 -1.88 -1.81 -22.19
N TYR A 32 -2.96 -2.07 -22.93
CA TYR A 32 -4.16 -2.73 -22.39
C TYR A 32 -3.82 -4.12 -21.82
N ALA A 33 -3.12 -4.97 -22.58
CA ALA A 33 -2.73 -6.31 -22.12
C ALA A 33 -1.79 -6.26 -20.91
N THR A 34 -0.93 -5.23 -20.84
CA THR A 34 -0.04 -4.97 -19.71
C THR A 34 -0.83 -4.61 -18.45
N VAL A 35 -1.80 -3.69 -18.57
CA VAL A 35 -2.70 -3.31 -17.46
C VAL A 35 -3.52 -4.50 -16.99
N GLN A 36 -4.07 -5.29 -17.92
CA GLN A 36 -4.79 -6.52 -17.59
C GLN A 36 -3.91 -7.49 -16.78
N SER A 37 -2.69 -7.77 -17.26
CA SER A 37 -1.75 -8.66 -16.57
C SER A 37 -1.30 -8.13 -15.20
N LEU A 38 -1.29 -6.81 -15.02
CA LEU A 38 -1.03 -6.18 -13.72
C LEU A 38 -2.22 -6.31 -12.77
N LEU A 39 -3.44 -6.12 -13.26
CA LEU A 39 -4.68 -6.29 -12.48
C LEU A 39 -4.85 -7.76 -12.06
N ASP A 40 -4.59 -8.72 -12.93
CA ASP A 40 -4.62 -10.15 -12.59
C ASP A 40 -3.61 -10.51 -11.50
N ARG A 41 -2.45 -9.83 -11.46
CA ARG A 41 -1.46 -10.01 -10.39
C ARG A 41 -1.89 -9.36 -9.07
N LEU A 42 -2.57 -8.22 -9.13
CA LEU A 42 -3.10 -7.54 -7.95
C LEU A 42 -4.28 -8.31 -7.34
N GLU A 43 -5.14 -8.87 -8.19
CA GLU A 43 -6.28 -9.69 -7.77
C GLU A 43 -5.80 -10.96 -7.07
N ARG A 44 -4.79 -11.65 -7.63
CA ARG A 44 -4.15 -12.80 -6.97
C ARG A 44 -3.50 -12.49 -5.61
N LYS A 45 -3.25 -11.21 -5.31
CA LYS A 45 -2.69 -10.76 -4.02
C LYS A 45 -3.75 -10.18 -3.09
N ASP A 46 -5.03 -10.30 -3.46
CA ASP A 46 -6.18 -9.72 -2.78
C ASP A 46 -6.08 -8.19 -2.62
N CYS A 47 -5.36 -7.52 -3.54
CA CYS A 47 -5.20 -6.06 -3.53
C CYS A 47 -6.31 -5.34 -4.31
N VAL A 48 -6.96 -6.03 -5.24
CA VAL A 48 -8.12 -5.51 -5.99
C VAL A 48 -9.16 -6.61 -6.11
N ARG A 49 -10.42 -6.20 -6.24
CA ARG A 49 -11.55 -7.08 -6.56
C ARG A 49 -12.08 -6.74 -7.96
N ARG A 50 -12.36 -7.76 -8.76
CA ARG A 50 -13.07 -7.64 -10.02
C ARG A 50 -14.56 -7.85 -9.83
N GLU A 51 -15.35 -6.94 -10.38
CA GLU A 51 -16.80 -7.04 -10.45
C GLU A 51 -17.25 -6.84 -11.90
N LYS A 52 -18.23 -7.64 -12.32
CA LYS A 52 -18.76 -7.56 -13.68
C LYS A 52 -19.92 -6.58 -13.70
N GLN A 53 -19.73 -5.44 -14.36
CA GLN A 53 -20.79 -4.45 -14.60
C GLN A 53 -21.20 -4.51 -16.08
N GLY A 54 -22.29 -5.24 -16.35
CA GLY A 54 -22.74 -5.52 -17.71
C GLY A 54 -21.70 -6.34 -18.49
N ARG A 55 -21.11 -5.73 -19.53
CA ARG A 55 -20.06 -6.34 -20.36
C ARG A 55 -18.65 -5.96 -19.92
N LEU A 56 -18.50 -5.04 -18.97
CA LEU A 56 -17.22 -4.51 -18.52
C LEU A 56 -16.78 -5.19 -17.22
N ASN A 57 -15.48 -5.45 -17.12
CA ASN A 57 -14.84 -5.79 -15.85
C ASN A 57 -14.40 -4.49 -15.18
N VAL A 58 -14.95 -4.24 -13.99
CA VAL A 58 -14.62 -3.09 -13.14
C VAL A 58 -13.81 -3.59 -11.96
N PHE A 59 -12.76 -2.85 -11.61
CA PHE A 59 -11.86 -3.20 -10.53
C PHE A 59 -11.96 -2.16 -9.42
N THR A 60 -11.92 -2.63 -8.17
CA THR A 60 -11.91 -1.78 -6.98
C THR A 60 -10.74 -2.19 -6.08
N ALA A 61 -10.02 -1.22 -5.52
CA ALA A 61 -8.97 -1.53 -4.55
C ALA A 61 -9.59 -2.05 -3.25
N THR A 62 -9.11 -3.19 -2.76
CA THR A 62 -9.55 -3.82 -1.50
C THR A 62 -8.62 -3.54 -0.33
N VAL A 63 -7.41 -3.07 -0.63
CA VAL A 63 -6.42 -2.68 0.38
C VAL A 63 -6.35 -1.16 0.47
N ASN A 64 -6.19 -0.64 1.69
CA ASN A 64 -5.85 0.77 1.85
C ASN A 64 -4.33 0.99 1.68
N ARG A 65 -3.93 2.24 1.44
CA ARG A 65 -2.52 2.58 1.20
C ARG A 65 -1.62 2.21 2.38
N GLY A 66 -2.10 2.41 3.61
CA GLY A 66 -1.37 2.10 4.84
C GLY A 66 -1.09 0.60 4.97
N GLU A 67 -2.12 -0.23 4.81
CA GLU A 67 -2.02 -1.70 4.85
C GLU A 67 -1.03 -2.25 3.85
N LEU A 68 -1.04 -1.73 2.61
CA LEU A 68 -0.09 -2.19 1.60
C LEU A 68 1.35 -1.84 1.99
N VAL A 69 1.58 -0.61 2.48
CA VAL A 69 2.90 -0.20 2.97
C VAL A 69 3.33 -1.08 4.14
N SER A 70 2.47 -1.30 5.13
CA SER A 70 2.74 -2.17 6.28
C SER A 70 3.06 -3.61 5.86
N ARG A 71 2.29 -4.19 4.93
CA ARG A 71 2.54 -5.53 4.39
C ARG A 71 3.90 -5.61 3.71
N ARG A 72 4.26 -4.60 2.90
CA ARG A 72 5.57 -4.56 2.23
C ARG A 72 6.72 -4.41 3.20
N LEU A 73 6.60 -3.55 4.21
CA LEU A 73 7.61 -3.41 5.25
C LEU A 73 7.82 -4.73 6.00
N ARG A 74 6.73 -5.47 6.28
CA ARG A 74 6.80 -6.79 6.91
C ARG A 74 7.48 -7.82 6.00
N GLU A 75 7.08 -7.92 4.73
CA GLU A 75 7.75 -8.81 3.75
C GLU A 75 9.25 -8.51 3.64
N THR A 76 9.64 -7.23 3.69
CA THR A 76 11.06 -6.82 3.69
C THR A 76 11.77 -7.20 5.00
N ALA A 77 11.12 -7.00 6.16
CA ALA A 77 11.69 -7.40 7.45
C ALA A 77 11.89 -8.91 7.54
N ASP A 78 10.92 -9.69 7.05
CA ASP A 78 11.02 -11.15 6.98
C ASP A 78 12.20 -11.58 6.09
N ALA A 79 12.41 -10.90 4.97
CA ALA A 79 13.47 -11.23 4.02
C ALA A 79 14.87 -10.78 4.45
N LEU A 80 15.00 -9.64 5.15
CA LEU A 80 16.30 -8.97 5.38
C LEU A 80 16.67 -8.80 6.86
N CYS A 81 15.73 -8.98 7.79
CA CYS A 81 15.91 -8.67 9.21
C CYS A 81 15.40 -9.80 10.13
N GLU A 82 15.38 -11.04 9.64
CA GLU A 82 14.94 -12.23 10.40
C GLU A 82 13.53 -12.06 11.01
N GLY A 83 12.65 -11.31 10.32
CA GLY A 83 11.29 -11.00 10.78
C GLY A 83 11.18 -9.86 11.79
N SER A 84 12.30 -9.25 12.19
CA SER A 84 12.30 -8.13 13.13
C SER A 84 12.08 -6.79 12.40
N LEU A 85 11.00 -6.10 12.76
CA LEU A 85 10.65 -4.80 12.18
C LEU A 85 11.51 -3.65 12.74
N ALA A 86 11.99 -3.77 13.99
CA ALA A 86 12.72 -2.70 14.67
C ALA A 86 14.07 -2.34 14.02
N PRO A 87 14.93 -3.31 13.60
CA PRO A 87 16.14 -3.02 12.84
C PRO A 87 15.83 -2.31 11.51
N LEU A 88 14.81 -2.78 10.79
CA LEU A 88 14.38 -2.18 9.52
C LEU A 88 13.99 -0.70 9.70
N LEU A 89 13.17 -0.40 10.71
CA LEU A 89 12.75 0.96 11.03
C LEU A 89 13.94 1.84 11.42
N SER A 90 14.86 1.33 12.26
CA SER A 90 16.07 2.05 12.65
C SER A 90 16.94 2.40 11.43
N HIS A 91 17.13 1.45 10.51
CA HIS A 91 17.85 1.71 9.26
C HIS A 91 17.15 2.74 8.37
N LEU A 92 15.83 2.67 8.24
CA LEU A 92 15.02 3.63 7.47
C LEU A 92 15.17 5.06 8.01
N VAL A 93 14.99 5.24 9.32
CA VAL A 93 15.09 6.55 9.98
C VAL A 93 16.51 7.12 9.87
N ARG A 94 17.55 6.28 10.04
CA ARG A 94 18.93 6.74 9.90
C ARG A 94 19.30 7.09 8.45
N ALA A 95 18.75 6.37 7.48
CA ALA A 95 19.02 6.61 6.07
C ALA A 95 18.25 7.80 5.49
N SER A 96 17.10 8.18 6.08
CA SER A 96 16.30 9.32 5.63
C SER A 96 16.84 10.68 6.06
N ASP A 97 17.80 10.71 6.99
CA ASP A 97 18.37 11.94 7.58
C ASP A 97 17.28 12.97 7.97
N PRO A 98 16.40 12.61 8.91
CA PRO A 98 15.16 13.35 9.16
C PRO A 98 15.45 14.75 9.70
N THR A 99 14.60 15.70 9.31
CA THR A 99 14.66 17.04 9.90
C THR A 99 14.30 16.98 11.40
N PRO A 100 14.66 18.01 12.20
CA PRO A 100 14.26 18.07 13.60
C PRO A 100 12.74 17.91 13.79
N GLU A 101 11.93 18.47 12.89
CA GLU A 101 10.47 18.36 12.92
C GLU A 101 9.99 16.93 12.64
N GLU A 102 10.63 16.24 11.70
CA GLU A 102 10.31 14.84 11.37
C GLU A 102 10.73 13.89 12.51
N ALA A 103 11.89 14.14 13.12
CA ALA A 103 12.36 13.38 14.28
C ALA A 103 11.42 13.56 15.49
N ASP A 104 10.97 14.79 15.75
CA ASP A 104 10.02 15.10 16.83
C ASP A 104 8.63 14.49 16.56
N ALA A 105 8.18 14.47 15.30
CA ALA A 105 6.96 13.77 14.91
C ALA A 105 7.05 12.24 15.12
N LEU A 106 8.20 11.64 14.80
CA LEU A 106 8.46 10.21 15.04
C LEU A 106 8.52 9.89 16.54
N GLN A 107 9.17 10.74 17.33
CA GLN A 107 9.24 10.57 18.79
C GLN A 107 7.83 10.57 19.41
N ARG A 108 7.02 11.58 19.08
CA ARG A 108 5.61 11.64 19.54
C ARG A 108 4.79 10.43 19.12
N LEU A 109 5.06 9.86 17.94
CA LEU A 109 4.38 8.65 17.49
C LEU A 109 4.75 7.45 18.37
N VAL A 110 6.03 7.28 18.72
CA VAL A 110 6.50 6.21 19.62
C VAL A 110 5.94 6.37 21.03
N GLU A 111 5.91 7.60 21.56
CA GLU A 111 5.35 7.90 22.88
C GLU A 111 3.87 7.50 22.95
N ARG A 112 3.04 7.93 21.98
CA ARG A 112 1.63 7.53 21.91
C ARG A 112 1.43 6.01 21.83
N LEU A 113 2.22 5.32 21.01
CA LEU A 113 2.13 3.85 20.92
C LEU A 113 2.51 3.18 22.24
N THR A 114 3.45 3.75 22.99
CA THR A 114 3.85 3.23 24.30
C THR A 114 2.74 3.44 25.32
N GLU A 115 2.06 4.57 25.29
CA GLU A 115 0.89 4.87 26.14
C GLU A 115 -0.31 3.96 25.80
N GLU A 116 -0.60 3.75 24.52
CA GLU A 116 -1.70 2.90 24.05
C GLU A 116 -1.50 1.42 24.38
N ASN A 117 -0.24 0.96 24.40
CA ASN A 117 0.13 -0.42 24.73
C ASN A 117 0.50 -0.61 26.21
N ALA A 118 0.43 0.44 27.03
CA ALA A 118 0.63 0.30 28.46
C ALA A 118 -0.44 -0.66 29.03
N PRO A 119 -0.05 -1.66 29.84
CA PRO A 119 -1.02 -2.53 30.47
C PRO A 119 -1.96 -1.65 31.29
N LYS A 120 -3.28 -1.76 31.05
CA LYS A 120 -4.28 -1.19 31.94
C LYS A 120 -4.08 -1.86 33.29
N THR A 121 -3.33 -1.21 34.17
CA THR A 121 -3.26 -1.60 35.57
C THR A 121 -4.69 -1.51 36.10
N GLU A 122 -5.22 -2.66 36.51
CA GLU A 122 -6.58 -2.89 36.99
C GLU A 122 -6.97 -1.89 38.09
N SER A 123 -8.25 -1.54 38.17
CA SER A 123 -8.82 -1.03 39.42
C SER A 123 -10.14 -1.74 39.71
N SER A 124 -10.04 -2.66 40.67
CA SER A 124 -10.97 -3.04 41.75
C SER A 124 -12.48 -3.04 41.51
#